data_AF-A0A1S4E3J8-F1
#
_entry.id   AF-A0A1S4E3J8-F1
#
_cell.length_a   1.000
_cell.length_b   1.000
_cell.length_c   1.000
_cell.angle_alpha   90.00
_cell.angle_beta   90.00
_cell.angle_gamma   90.00
#
_symmetry.space_group_name_H-M   'P 1'
#
loop_
_entity.id
_entity.type
_entity.pdbx_description
1 polymer ?
#
loop_
_entity_poly.entity_id
_entity_poly.type
_entity_poly.pdbx_seq_one_letter_code
_entity_poly.pdbx_strand_id
1 'polypeptide(L)'
;MADDPQDQAERERIFKRFDANGDGKISSSELGEALKTLGSVTADEVQRMMAEIDTDGDGFISYEEFTDFARANRGLVKDVAKIF
;
A
#
# COMPACT_ATOMS: atom_id res chain seq x y z
N MET A 1 12.15 18.25 8.96
CA MET A 1 12.16 17.03 8.13
C MET A 1 10.96 17.15 7.20
N ALA A 2 11.12 17.75 6.03
CA ALA A 2 10.07 17.80 5.01
C ALA A 2 10.17 16.50 4.22
N ASP A 3 9.05 15.82 3.94
CA ASP A 3 9.07 14.70 2.99
C ASP A 3 9.76 15.14 1.71
N ASP A 4 10.77 14.37 1.28
CA ASP A 4 11.45 14.63 0.04
C ASP A 4 10.43 14.45 -1.10
N PRO A 5 10.35 15.36 -2.09
CA PRO A 5 9.38 15.25 -3.19
C PRO A 5 9.51 13.92 -3.95
N GLN A 6 10.69 13.28 -3.88
CA GLN A 6 10.90 11.94 -4.43
C GLN A 6 10.10 10.85 -3.69
N ASP A 7 10.01 10.92 -2.36
CA ASP A 7 9.24 9.94 -1.57
C ASP A 7 7.74 10.06 -1.87
N GLN A 8 7.23 11.26 -2.07
CA GLN A 8 5.82 11.48 -2.43
C GLN A 8 5.49 10.87 -3.79
N ALA A 9 6.34 11.11 -4.79
CA ALA A 9 6.17 10.55 -6.13
C ALA A 9 6.26 9.02 -6.13
N GLU A 10 7.14 8.44 -5.31
CA GLU A 10 7.26 7.00 -5.18
C GLU A 10 6.02 6.39 -4.52
N ARG A 11 5.51 6.99 -3.44
CA ARG A 11 4.26 6.56 -2.81
C ARG A 11 3.08 6.63 -3.76
N GLU A 12 2.94 7.70 -4.53
CA GLU A 12 1.84 7.84 -5.48
C GLU A 12 1.93 6.82 -6.63
N ARG A 13 3.14 6.54 -7.11
CA ARG A 13 3.37 5.48 -8.11
C ARG A 13 3.01 4.11 -7.57
N ILE A 14 3.42 3.82 -6.34
CA ILE A 14 3.12 2.54 -5.70
C ILE A 14 1.62 2.42 -5.44
N PHE A 15 1.00 3.47 -4.91
CA PHE A 15 -0.44 3.51 -4.69
C PHE A 15 -1.23 3.17 -5.96
N LYS A 16 -0.90 3.81 -7.08
CA LYS A 16 -1.50 3.51 -8.40
C LYS A 16 -1.18 2.12 -8.94
N ARG A 17 -0.17 1.43 -8.41
CA ARG A 17 0.15 0.05 -8.77
C ARG A 17 -0.62 -0.96 -7.94
N PHE A 18 -0.89 -0.63 -6.69
CA PHE A 18 -1.79 -1.41 -5.84
C PHE A 18 -3.25 -1.21 -6.26
N ASP A 19 -3.66 0.03 -6.54
CA ASP A 19 -4.98 0.39 -7.06
C ASP A 19 -5.09 -0.03 -8.54
N ALA A 20 -5.45 -1.29 -8.77
CA ALA A 20 -5.58 -1.86 -10.11
C ALA A 20 -6.83 -1.31 -10.82
N ASN A 21 -7.85 -0.95 -10.06
CA ASN A 21 -9.12 -0.49 -10.58
C ASN A 21 -9.13 1.04 -10.85
N GLY A 22 -8.23 1.80 -10.22
CA GLY A 22 -8.06 3.25 -10.41
C GLY A 22 -9.07 4.11 -9.65
N ASP A 23 -9.73 3.60 -8.61
CA ASP A 23 -10.75 4.31 -7.84
C ASP A 23 -10.15 5.20 -6.74
N GLY A 24 -8.83 5.20 -6.59
CA GLY A 24 -8.12 6.02 -5.62
C GLY A 24 -8.11 5.43 -4.21
N LYS A 25 -8.38 4.13 -4.07
CA LYS A 25 -8.32 3.38 -2.81
C LYS A 25 -7.92 1.93 -3.08
N ILE A 26 -7.20 1.31 -2.16
CA ILE A 26 -6.73 -0.06 -2.34
C ILE A 26 -7.66 -0.99 -1.57
N SER A 27 -8.35 -1.89 -2.25
CA SER A 27 -9.14 -2.93 -1.59
C SER A 27 -8.28 -4.08 -1.04
N SER A 28 -8.81 -4.85 -0.10
CA SER A 28 -8.12 -6.05 0.43
C SER A 28 -7.74 -7.06 -0.66
N SER A 29 -8.54 -7.18 -1.71
CA SER A 29 -8.22 -8.02 -2.88
C SER A 29 -7.00 -7.49 -3.64
N GLU A 30 -6.97 -6.19 -3.91
CA GLU A 30 -5.88 -5.52 -4.63
C GLU A 30 -4.58 -5.51 -3.83
N LEU A 31 -4.68 -5.23 -2.53
CA LEU A 31 -3.57 -5.35 -1.60
C LEU A 31 -3.00 -6.77 -1.64
N GLY A 32 -3.86 -7.78 -1.62
CA GLY A 32 -3.46 -9.18 -1.68
C GLY A 32 -2.80 -9.60 -2.98
N GLU A 33 -3.24 -9.08 -4.13
CA GLU A 33 -2.59 -9.36 -5.43
C GLU A 33 -1.20 -8.74 -5.52
N ALA A 34 -1.05 -7.49 -5.10
CA ALA A 34 0.23 -6.82 -5.09
C ALA A 34 1.20 -7.44 -4.07
N LEU A 35 0.70 -7.77 -2.87
CA LEU A 35 1.47 -8.47 -1.84
C LEU A 35 1.88 -9.89 -2.27
N LYS A 36 1.01 -10.62 -2.98
CA LYS A 36 1.35 -11.93 -3.61
C LYS A 36 2.54 -11.84 -4.56
N THR A 37 2.72 -10.68 -5.19
CA THR A 37 3.84 -10.45 -6.11
C THR A 37 5.15 -10.20 -5.35
N LEU A 38 5.07 -9.66 -4.12
CA LEU A 38 6.21 -9.53 -3.21
C LEU A 38 6.62 -10.84 -2.54
N GLY A 39 5.68 -11.74 -2.31
CA GLY A 39 5.92 -13.01 -1.63
C GLY A 39 4.65 -13.85 -1.43
N SER A 40 4.77 -15.04 -0.84
CA SER A 40 3.60 -15.87 -0.50
C SER A 40 2.92 -15.37 0.77
N VAL A 41 2.08 -14.36 0.62
CA VAL A 41 1.21 -13.84 1.68
C VAL A 41 -0.19 -14.40 1.50
N THR A 42 -0.82 -14.82 2.61
CA THR A 42 -2.13 -15.44 2.61
C THR A 42 -3.24 -14.41 2.77
N ALA A 43 -4.48 -14.75 2.39
CA ALA A 43 -5.61 -13.85 2.54
C ALA A 43 -5.82 -13.38 3.99
N ASP A 44 -5.61 -14.25 4.97
CA ASP A 44 -5.61 -13.90 6.40
C ASP A 44 -4.57 -12.84 6.75
N GLU A 45 -3.36 -12.96 6.20
CA GLU A 45 -2.28 -12.01 6.47
C GLU A 45 -2.55 -10.65 5.82
N VAL A 46 -3.10 -10.66 4.61
CA VAL A 46 -3.56 -9.46 3.92
C VAL A 46 -4.66 -8.79 4.73
N GLN A 47 -5.62 -9.55 5.27
CA GLN A 47 -6.71 -9.00 6.06
C GLN A 47 -6.23 -8.41 7.40
N ARG A 48 -5.19 -9.01 8.01
CA ARG A 48 -4.54 -8.44 9.20
C ARG A 48 -3.79 -7.15 8.88
N MET A 49 -3.00 -7.13 7.80
CA MET A 49 -2.32 -5.92 7.35
C MET A 49 -3.31 -4.84 6.97
N MET A 50 -4.41 -5.21 6.32
CA MET A 50 -5.52 -4.32 6.01
C MET A 50 -6.01 -3.66 7.29
N ALA A 51 -6.38 -4.44 8.30
CA ALA A 51 -6.89 -3.92 9.57
C ALA A 51 -5.85 -3.13 10.40
N GLU A 52 -4.55 -3.28 10.12
CA GLU A 52 -3.50 -2.45 10.73
C GLU A 52 -3.32 -1.10 10.02
N ILE A 53 -3.67 -1.00 8.73
CA ILE A 53 -3.52 0.20 7.91
C ILE A 53 -4.84 0.98 7.83
N ASP A 54 -5.92 0.27 7.55
CA ASP A 54 -7.32 0.74 7.52
C ASP A 54 -7.72 1.17 8.93
N THR A 55 -7.59 2.46 9.17
CA THR A 55 -7.83 3.07 10.49
C THR A 55 -9.30 3.46 10.64
N ASP A 56 -9.97 3.73 9.54
CA ASP A 56 -11.39 4.10 9.51
C ASP A 56 -12.31 2.87 9.49
N GLY A 57 -11.81 1.72 9.04
CA GLY A 57 -12.49 0.44 9.01
C GLY A 57 -13.44 0.29 7.84
N ASP A 58 -13.23 1.03 6.74
CA ASP A 58 -14.09 0.95 5.55
C ASP A 58 -13.80 -0.26 4.67
N GLY A 59 -12.72 -1.00 4.97
CA GLY A 59 -12.27 -2.16 4.20
C GLY A 59 -11.48 -1.79 2.95
N PHE A 60 -11.02 -0.55 2.85
CA PHE A 60 -10.16 0.00 1.81
C PHE A 60 -9.00 0.76 2.46
N ILE A 61 -7.94 1.01 1.71
CA ILE A 61 -6.82 1.85 2.15
C ILE A 61 -6.84 3.09 1.28
N SER A 62 -7.15 4.22 1.89
CA SER A 62 -7.12 5.54 1.26
C SER A 62 -5.68 6.01 1.03
N TYR A 63 -5.50 6.97 0.11
CA TYR A 63 -4.18 7.54 -0.15
C TYR A 63 -3.50 8.11 1.11
N GLU A 64 -4.26 8.72 2.02
CA GLU A 64 -3.72 9.22 3.29
C GLU A 64 -3.20 8.09 4.19
N GLU A 65 -3.98 7.03 4.37
CA GLU A 65 -3.61 5.87 5.19
C GLU A 65 -2.41 5.13 4.60
N PHE A 66 -2.40 4.95 3.28
CA PHE A 66 -1.24 4.42 2.58
C PHE A 66 0.00 5.30 2.79
N THR A 67 -0.15 6.63 2.75
CA THR A 67 0.96 7.56 2.91
C THR A 67 1.53 7.50 4.33
N ASP A 68 0.67 7.38 5.34
CA ASP A 68 1.09 7.23 6.73
C ASP A 68 1.81 5.89 6.95
N PHE A 69 1.24 4.80 6.43
CA PHE A 69 1.89 3.49 6.43
C PHE A 69 3.23 3.51 5.70
N ALA A 70 3.30 4.16 4.53
CA ALA A 70 4.52 4.28 3.74
C ALA A 70 5.60 5.14 4.42
N ARG A 71 5.20 6.12 5.25
CA ARG A 71 6.13 6.86 6.11
C ARG A 71 6.68 5.97 7.21
N ALA A 72 5.84 5.15 7.84
CA ALA A 72 6.25 4.21 8.87
C ALA A 72 7.10 3.05 8.30
N ASN A 73 6.79 2.60 7.08
CA ASN A 73 7.36 1.41 6.45
C ASN A 73 8.03 1.71 5.11
N ARG A 74 8.93 2.71 5.09
CA ARG A 74 9.68 3.11 3.88
C ARG A 74 10.44 1.96 3.18
N GLY A 75 10.88 0.96 3.93
CA GLY A 75 11.60 -0.20 3.37
C GLY A 75 10.71 -1.03 2.44
N LEU A 76 9.50 -1.33 2.89
CA LEU A 76 8.57 -2.20 2.16
C LEU A 76 8.09 -1.54 0.87
N VAL A 77 7.75 -0.25 0.92
CA VAL A 77 7.37 0.53 -0.27
C VAL A 77 8.48 0.56 -1.32
N LYS A 78 9.74 0.70 -0.87
CA LYS A 78 10.91 0.67 -1.76
C LYS A 78 11.16 -0.68 -2.40
N ASP A 79 10.89 -1.78 -1.70
CA ASP A 79 11.05 -3.11 -2.27
C ASP A 79 9.95 -3.44 -3.27
N VAL A 80 8.72 -2.99 -3.01
CA VAL A 80 7.64 -3.02 -4.01
C VAL A 80 8.00 -2.19 -5.23
N ALA A 81 8.55 -0.99 -5.05
CA ALA A 81 8.93 -0.10 -6.15
C ALA A 81 10.04 -0.63 -7.06
N LYS A 82 10.81 -1.63 -6.59
CA LYS A 82 11.84 -2.29 -7.41
C LYS A 82 11.32 -3.50 -8.17
N ILE A 83 10.21 -4.09 -7.72
CA ILE A 83 9.61 -5.29 -8.31
C ILE A 83 8.78 -4.94 -9.56
N PHE A 84 8.19 -3.74 -9.58
CA PHE A 84 7.32 -3.23 -10.64
C PHE A 84 7.95 -2.08 -11.43
#